data_AF-A0A2P9FFB0-F1
#
_entry.id   AF-A0A2P9FFB0-F1
#
_cell.length_a   1.000
_cell.length_b   1.000
_cell.length_c   1.000
_cell.angle_alpha   90.00
_cell.angle_beta   90.00
_cell.angle_gamma   90.00
#
_symmetry.space_group_name_H-M   'P 1'
#
loop_
_entity.id
_entity.type
_entity.pdbx_description
1 polymer ?
#
loop_
_entity_poly.entity_id
_entity_poly.type
_entity_poly.pdbx_seq_one_letter_code
_entity_poly.pdbx_strand_id
1 'polypeptide(L)' 'MEIGSAGQVLLSVAGHAQLMVVGRRARRTAVGARIGSVAHGVLHHAPCPVAVVPPGVGAEA' A
#
# COMPACT_ATOMS: atom_id res chain seq x y z
N MET A 1 3.57 14.66 -12.86
CA MET A 1 3.56 13.19 -12.99
C MET A 1 4.88 12.70 -12.46
N GLU A 2 4.86 11.81 -11.48
CA GLU A 2 6.07 11.19 -10.94
C GLU A 2 6.30 9.85 -11.64
N ILE A 3 7.56 9.54 -11.99
CA ILE A 3 7.92 8.36 -12.79
C ILE A 3 8.82 7.47 -11.93
N GLY A 4 8.46 6.21 -11.76
CA GLY A 4 9.26 5.24 -11.02
C GLY A 4 8.43 4.12 -10.40
N SER A 5 9.07 3.31 -9.57
CA SER A 5 8.37 2.34 -8.73
C SER A 5 7.45 3.08 -7.75
N ALA A 6 6.17 2.75 -7.74
CA ALA A 6 5.19 3.39 -6.86
C ALA A 6 5.61 3.37 -5.38
N GLY A 7 6.23 2.28 -4.91
CA GLY A 7 6.73 2.20 -3.54
C GLY A 7 7.87 3.19 -3.27
N GLN A 8 8.80 3.35 -4.20
CA GLN A 8 9.93 4.29 -4.03
C GLN A 8 9.46 5.75 -4.09
N VAL A 9 8.55 6.06 -5.00
CA VAL A 9 7.89 7.36 -5.09
C VAL A 9 7.12 7.70 -3.82
N LEU A 10 6.34 6.75 -3.28
CA LEU A 10 5.64 6.98 -2.02
C LEU A 10 6.59 7.20 -0.84
N LEU A 11 7.71 6.46 -0.79
CA LEU A 11 8.71 6.61 0.27
C LEU A 11 9.45 7.95 0.22
N SER A 12 9.66 8.53 -0.97
CA SER A 12 10.36 9.82 -1.12
C SER A 12 9.61 10.97 -0.45
N VAL A 13 8.27 10.91 -0.41
CA VAL A 13 7.40 11.92 0.19
C VAL A 13 6.93 11.57 1.61
N ALA A 14 7.16 10.33 2.06
CA ALA A 14 6.62 9.80 3.31
C ALA A 14 7.08 10.55 4.56
N GLY A 15 8.28 11.14 4.55
CA GLY A 15 8.81 11.92 5.68
C GLY A 15 7.98 13.16 6.02
N HIS A 16 7.13 13.62 5.09
CA HIS A 16 6.24 14.77 5.28
C HIS A 16 4.79 14.36 5.60
N ALA A 17 4.48 13.05 5.61
CA ALA A 17 3.15 12.55 5.82
C ALA A 17 2.90 12.22 7.30
N GLN A 18 1.72 12.60 7.80
CA GLN A 18 1.27 12.15 9.13
C GLN A 18 0.67 10.73 9.09
N LEU A 19 0.17 10.30 7.92
CA LEU A 19 -0.36 8.97 7.66
C LEU A 19 -0.31 8.68 6.16
N MET A 20 0.14 7.48 5.79
CA MET A 20 0.06 6.98 4.42
C MET A 20 -1.03 5.91 4.33
N VAL A 21 -1.98 6.08 3.40
CA VAL A 21 -3.05 5.11 3.15
C VAL A 21 -2.79 4.42 1.82
N VAL A 22 -2.72 3.08 1.84
CA VAL A 22 -2.55 2.27 0.63
C VAL A 22 -3.58 1.16 0.57
N GLY A 23 -4.05 0.88 -0.65
CA GLY A 23 -4.89 -0.28 -0.89
C GLY A 23 -4.08 -1.59 -0.88
N ARG A 24 -4.77 -2.70 -0.62
CA ARG A 24 -4.27 -4.05 -0.93
C ARG A 24 -5.20 -4.74 -1.90
N ARG A 25 -4.66 -5.61 -2.76
CA ARG A 25 -5.50 -6.51 -3.57
C ARG A 25 -5.74 -7.80 -2.81
N ALA A 26 -6.99 -8.19 -2.62
CA ALA A 26 -7.35 -9.48 -2.01
C ALA A 26 -7.09 -10.64 -2.99
N ARG A 27 -5.81 -10.98 -3.22
CA ARG A 27 -5.46 -12.23 -3.91
C ARG A 27 -5.25 -13.31 -2.84
N ARG A 28 -6.18 -14.27 -2.75
CA ARG A 28 -5.93 -15.52 -2.04
C ARG A 28 -4.85 -16.28 -2.81
N THR A 29 -3.74 -16.58 -2.16
CA THR A 29 -2.69 -17.44 -2.71
C THR A 29 -2.59 -18.70 -1.86
N ALA A 30 -1.94 -19.75 -2.38
CA ALA A 30 -1.69 -20.99 -1.65
C ALA A 30 -0.93 -20.75 -0.31
N VAL A 31 -0.24 -19.61 -0.17
CA VAL A 31 0.56 -19.23 1.01
C VAL A 31 -0.18 -18.20 1.88
N GLY A 32 -1.50 -18.05 1.70
CA GLY A 32 -2.33 -17.10 2.45
C GLY A 32 -2.53 -15.75 1.74
N ALA A 33 -2.92 -14.74 2.51
CA ALA A 33 -3.32 -13.44 1.99
C ALA A 33 -2.11 -12.52 1.78
N ARG A 34 -1.88 -12.05 0.54
CA ARG A 34 -0.82 -11.10 0.22
C ARG A 34 -1.37 -9.69 0.11
N ILE A 35 -0.64 -8.70 0.62
CA ILE A 35 -1.02 -7.27 0.59
C ILE A 35 -0.55 -6.55 -0.68
N GLY A 36 0.35 -7.15 -1.47
CA GLY A 36 0.93 -6.57 -2.69
C GLY A 36 2.32 -5.97 -2.45
N SER A 37 3.13 -5.84 -3.51
CA SER A 37 4.53 -5.38 -3.40
C SER A 37 4.65 -3.94 -2.91
N VAL A 38 3.77 -3.05 -3.37
CA VAL A 38 3.74 -1.64 -2.94
C VAL A 38 3.39 -1.55 -1.47
N ALA A 39 2.25 -2.12 -1.05
CA ALA A 39 1.81 -2.11 0.35
C ALA A 39 2.84 -2.75 1.27
N HIS A 40 3.46 -3.87 0.86
CA HIS A 40 4.53 -4.51 1.62
C HIS A 40 5.77 -3.63 1.76
N GLY A 41 6.26 -3.05 0.65
CA GLY A 41 7.45 -2.20 0.66
C GLY A 41 7.27 -0.95 1.53
N VAL A 42 6.14 -0.24 1.39
CA VAL A 42 5.90 0.96 2.20
C VAL A 42 5.67 0.62 3.67
N LEU A 43 4.98 -0.48 3.98
CA LEU A 43 4.75 -0.92 5.37
C LEU A 43 6.07 -1.22 6.10
N HIS A 44 7.09 -1.71 5.40
CA HIS A 44 8.40 -2.02 6.00
C HIS A 44 9.36 -0.84 6.06
N HIS A 45 9.18 0.18 5.21
CA HIS A 45 10.20 1.22 5.02
C HIS A 45 9.71 2.65 5.23
N ALA A 46 8.40 2.88 5.36
CA ALA A 46 7.88 4.22 5.55
C ALA A 46 8.30 4.76 6.94
N PRO A 47 8.78 6.01 7.02
CA PRO A 47 9.05 6.69 8.29
C PRO A 47 7.76 7.20 8.97
N CYS A 48 6.60 7.06 8.33
CA CYS A 48 5.31 7.46 8.86
C CYS A 48 4.39 6.25 9.10
N PRO A 49 3.35 6.38 9.94
CA PRO A 49 2.31 5.35 10.06
C PRO A 49 1.70 4.99 8.70
N VAL A 50 1.37 3.70 8.52
CA VAL A 50 0.78 3.16 7.28
C VAL A 50 -0.51 2.42 7.57
N ALA A 51 -1.61 2.84 6.93
CA ALA A 51 -2.87 2.12 6.93
C ALA A 51 -3.04 1.33 5.62
N VAL A 52 -3.15 0.00 5.74
CA VAL A 52 -3.42 -0.89 4.59
C VAL A 52 -4.91 -1.22 4.56
N VAL A 53 -5.62 -0.68 3.57
CA VAL A 53 -7.08 -0.77 3.47
C VAL A 53 -7.46 -1.89 2.48
N PRO A 54 -8.26 -2.89 2.90
CA PRO A 54 -8.78 -3.91 1.98
C PRO A 54 -9.76 -3.29 0.98
N PRO A 55 -10.04 -3.95 -0.16
CA PRO A 55 -11.13 -3.50 -1.02
C PRO A 55 -12.44 -3.54 -0.23
N GLY A 56 -13.31 -2.55 -0.48
CA GLY A 56 -14.66 -2.56 0.08
C GLY A 56 -15.40 -3.84 -0.33
N VAL A 57 -16.25 -4.36 0.55
CA VAL A 57 -17.20 -5.41 0.21
C VAL A 57 -18.25 -4.81 -0.73
N GLY A 58 -18.09 -5.02 -2.04
CA GLY A 58 -19.06 -4.68 -3.07
C GLY A 58 -19.51 -3.21 -3.11
N ALA A 59 -19.01 -2.44 -4.08
CA ALA A 59 -19.97 -1.64 -4.81
C ALA A 59 -20.84 -2.65 -5.56
N GLU A 60 -22.09 -2.85 -5.13
CA GLU A 60 -23.11 -3.36 -6.03
C GLU A 60 -23.32 -2.28 -7.10
N ALA A 61 -22.55 -2.39 -8.20
CA ALA A 61 -22.81 -1.89 -9.55
C ALA A 61 -21.71 -2.39 -10.51
#